data_AF-A0A662G4L1-F1
#
_entry.id   AF-A0A662G4L1-F1
#
_cell.length_a   1.000
_cell.length_b   1.000
_cell.length_c   1.000
_cell.angle_alpha   90.00
_cell.angle_beta   90.00
_cell.angle_gamma   90.00
#
_symmetry.space_group_name_H-M   'P 1'
#
loop_
_entity.id
_entity.type
_entity.pdbx_description
1 polymer ?
#
loop_
_entity_poly.entity_id
_entity_poly.type
_entity_poly.pdbx_seq_one_letter_code
_entity_poly.pdbx_strand_id
1 'polypeptide(L)' 'MDSLKEEFLRLLEKDVEFRYAVAGRLGILEVLRKLDTIAEEQTKIWMEIGKLREEQTRIWREIERLRRDMV' A
#
# COMPACT_ATOMS: atom_id res chain seq x y z
N MET A 1 13.89 33.18 6.19
CA MET A 1 13.59 32.07 7.14
C MET A 1 12.63 31.09 6.51
N ASP A 2 11.63 31.56 5.76
CA ASP A 2 10.67 30.72 5.05
C ASP A 2 11.29 29.79 4.00
N SER A 3 12.28 30.26 3.22
CA SER A 3 12.90 29.44 2.17
C SER A 3 13.60 28.18 2.68
N LEU A 4 14.27 28.23 3.83
CA LEU A 4 14.95 27.06 4.40
C LEU A 4 13.93 26.02 4.92
N LYS A 5 12.86 26.49 5.55
CA LYS A 5 11.78 25.62 6.03
C LYS A 5 11.08 24.93 4.86
N GLU A 6 10.82 25.68 3.79
CA GLU A 6 10.27 25.13 2.54
C GLU A 6 11.19 24.09 1.90
N GLU A 7 12.50 24.37 1.83
CA GLU A 7 13.48 23.42 1.32
C GLU A 7 13.49 22.12 2.15
N PHE A 8 13.49 22.26 3.48
CA PHE A 8 13.52 21.14 4.39
C PHE A 8 12.29 20.24 4.24
N LEU A 9 11.09 20.82 4.17
CA LEU A 9 9.86 20.08 3.95
C LEU A 9 9.85 19.40 2.58
N ARG A 10 10.33 20.09 1.54
CA ARG A 10 10.42 19.51 0.19
C ARG A 10 11.35 18.30 0.14
N LEU A 11 12.50 18.37 0.82
CA LEU A 11 13.42 17.23 0.91
C LEU A 11 12.81 16.09 1.72
N LEU A 12 12.14 16.38 2.84
CA LEU A 12 11.40 15.35 3.58
C LEU A 12 10.37 14.65 2.70
N GLU A 13 9.69 15.33 1.78
CA GLU A 13 8.68 14.74 0.91
C GLU A 13 9.26 14.00 -0.31
N LYS A 14 10.34 14.50 -0.91
CA LYS A 14 10.84 14.01 -2.20
C LYS A 14 12.07 13.11 -2.10
N ASP A 15 12.88 13.28 -1.06
CA ASP A 15 14.12 12.56 -0.86
C ASP A 15 13.96 11.54 0.27
N VAL A 16 13.91 10.27 -0.12
CA VAL A 16 13.77 9.14 0.81
C VAL A 16 14.98 9.03 1.73
N GLU A 17 16.20 9.16 1.20
CA GLU A 17 17.42 9.05 1.99
C GLU A 17 17.49 10.15 3.04
N PHE A 18 17.14 11.38 2.67
CA PHE A 18 17.04 12.50 3.59
C PHE A 18 15.99 12.27 4.69
N ARG A 19 14.78 11.84 4.33
CA ARG A 19 13.71 11.51 5.29
C ARG A 19 14.17 10.48 6.31
N TYR A 20 14.82 9.43 5.84
CA TYR A 20 15.32 8.35 6.67
C TYR A 20 16.48 8.79 7.58
N ALA A 21 17.38 9.64 7.08
CA ALA A 21 18.44 10.23 7.89
C ALA A 21 17.87 11.11 9.03
N VAL A 22 16.88 11.96 8.72
CA VAL A 22 16.17 12.79 9.72
C VAL A 22 15.44 11.90 10.73
N ALA A 23 14.74 10.85 10.28
CA ALA A 23 14.07 9.90 11.16
C ALA A 23 15.05 9.20 12.13
N GLY A 24 16.26 8.87 11.66
CA GLY A 24 17.35 8.35 12.49
C GLY A 24 17.78 9.34 13.58
N ARG A 25 17.96 10.61 13.23
CA ARG A 25 18.32 11.67 14.19
C ARG A 25 17.24 11.95 15.22
N LEU A 26 15.98 11.79 14.84
CA LEU A 26 14.82 11.98 15.72
C LEU A 26 14.45 10.73 16.52
N GLY A 27 15.14 9.60 16.33
CA GLY A 27 14.87 8.34 17.04
C GLY A 27 13.59 7.61 16.59
N ILE A 28 13.02 7.98 15.44
CA ILE A 28 11.77 7.41 14.90
C ILE A 28 11.99 6.47 13.70
N LEU A 29 13.26 6.17 13.37
CA LEU A 29 13.65 5.34 12.23
C LEU A 29 12.96 3.97 12.23
N GLU A 30 12.93 3.29 13.38
CA GLU A 30 12.33 1.96 13.50
C GLU A 30 10.81 2.00 13.29
N VAL A 31 10.15 3.09 13.70
CA VAL A 31 8.71 3.29 13.44
C VAL A 31 8.47 3.50 11.95
N LEU A 32 9.28 4.33 11.29
CA LEU A 32 9.17 4.59 9.85
C LEU A 32 9.34 3.30 9.03
N ARG A 33 10.35 2.47 9.36
CA ARG A 33 10.58 1.18 8.69
C ARG A 33 9.42 0.19 8.86
N LYS A 34 8.85 0.14 10.06
CA LYS A 34 7.67 -0.69 10.33
C LYS A 34 6.46 -0.23 9.52
N LEU A 35 6.26 1.08 9.38
CA LEU A 35 5.19 1.63 8.55
C LEU A 35 5.36 1.26 7.07
N ASP A 36 6.57 1.34 6.53
CA ASP A 36 6.84 0.94 5.15
C ASP A 36 6.56 -0.55 4.93
N THR A 37 6.98 -1.40 5.87
CA THR A 37 6.69 -2.85 5.82
C THR A 37 5.17 -3.12 5.83
N ILE A 38 4.43 -2.43 6.71
CA ILE A 38 2.97 -2.54 6.79
C ILE A 38 2.31 -2.09 5.48
N ALA A 39 2.79 -0.99 4.87
CA ALA A 39 2.25 -0.48 3.61
C ALA A 39 2.47 -1.48 2.45
N GLU A 40 3.63 -2.14 2.42
CA GLU A 40 3.92 -3.20 1.45
C GLU A 40 3.01 -4.43 1.66
N GLU A 41 2.84 -4.87 2.90
CA GLU A 41 1.94 -5.99 3.24
C GLU A 41 0.49 -5.68 2.90
N GLN A 42 0.01 -4.47 3.20
CA GLN A 42 -1.32 -4.01 2.81
C GLN A 42 -1.51 -4.03 1.29
N THR A 43 -0.51 -3.60 0.53
CA THR A 43 -0.56 -3.65 -0.94
C THR A 43 -0.72 -5.09 -1.44
N LYS A 44 0.03 -6.04 -0.88
CA LYS A 44 -0.08 -7.47 -1.23
C LYS A 44 -1.46 -8.03 -0.89
N ILE A 45 -2.00 -7.71 0.28
CA ILE A 45 -3.35 -8.12 0.70
C ILE A 45 -4.40 -7.61 -0.28
N TRP A 46 -4.32 -6.34 -0.71
CA TRP A 46 -5.26 -5.79 -1.70
C TRP A 46 -5.20 -6.50 -3.05
N MET A 47 -4.00 -6.89 -3.50
CA MET A 47 -3.85 -7.67 -4.72
C MET A 47 -4.50 -9.06 -4.59
N GLU A 48 -4.32 -9.74 -3.46
CA GLU A 48 -4.94 -11.04 -3.20
C GLU A 48 -6.47 -10.94 -3.12
N ILE A 49 -6.99 -9.93 -2.42
CA ILE A 49 -8.43 -9.64 -2.39
C ILE A 49 -8.98 -9.42 -3.80
N GLY A 50 -8.24 -8.71 -4.66
CA GLY A 50 -8.59 -8.52 -6.07
C GLY A 50 -8.77 -9.85 -6.81
N LYS A 51 -7.76 -10.74 -6.71
CA LYS A 51 -7.81 -12.07 -7.35
C LYS A 51 -8.97 -12.91 -6.83
N LEU A 52 -9.20 -12.94 -5.52
CA LEU A 52 -10.31 -13.67 -4.91
C LEU A 52 -11.67 -13.17 -5.42
N ARG A 53 -11.84 -11.86 -5.62
CA ARG A 53 -13.06 -11.28 -6.19
C ARG A 53 -13.28 -11.69 -7.65
N GLU A 54 -12.21 -11.76 -8.44
CA GLU A 54 -12.28 -12.23 -9.83
C GLU A 54 -12.69 -13.71 -9.90
N GLU A 55 -12.06 -14.56 -9.09
CA GLU A 55 -12.41 -15.98 -8.98
C GLU A 55 -13.85 -16.17 -8.50
N GLN A 56 -14.28 -15.43 -7.48
CA GLN A 56 -15.65 -15.45 -6.99
C GLN A 56 -16.64 -15.07 -8.10
N THR A 57 -16.33 -14.05 -8.90
CA THR A 57 -17.16 -13.64 -10.04
C THR A 57 -17.26 -14.75 -11.09
N ARG A 58 -16.16 -15.45 -11.37
CA ARG A 58 -16.16 -16.59 -12.30
C ARG A 58 -17.02 -17.74 -11.78
N ILE A 59 -16.89 -18.09 -10.51
CA ILE A 59 -17.69 -19.14 -9.86
C ILE A 59 -19.18 -18.80 -9.95
N TRP A 60 -19.58 -17.55 -9.67
CA TRP A 60 -20.99 -17.15 -9.79
C TRP A 60 -21.54 -17.29 -11.21
N ARG A 61 -20.75 -16.96 -12.23
CA ARG A 61 -21.14 -17.17 -13.63
C ARG A 61 -21.29 -18.65 -13.97
N GLU A 62 -20.42 -19.51 -13.45
CA GLU A 62 -20.53 -20.96 -13.65
C GLU A 62 -21.78 -21.52 -12.95
N ILE A 63 -22.09 -21.08 -11.72
CA ILE A 63 -23.33 -21.43 -11.02
C ILE A 63 -24.57 -20.97 -11.79
N GLU A 64 -24.56 -19.75 -12.34
CA GLU A 64 -25.67 -19.24 -13.13
C GLU A 64 -25.93 -20.10 -14.38
N ARG A 65 -24.88 -20.51 -15.09
CA ARG A 65 -24.99 -21.40 -16.25
C ARG A 65 -25.59 -22.74 -15.86
N LEU A 66 -25.05 -23.38 -14.82
CA LEU A 66 -25.57 -24.67 -14.34
C LEU A 66 -27.06 -24.57 -13.95
N ARG A 67 -27.47 -23.47 -13.31
CA ARG A 67 -28.88 -23.24 -12.98
C ARG A 67 -29.77 -23.09 -14.20
N ARG A 68 -29.27 -22.47 -15.29
CA ARG A 68 -30.01 -22.37 -16.56
C ARG A 68 -30.13 -23.73 -17.25
N ASP A 69 -29.09 -24.55 -17.22
CA ASP A 69 -29.09 -25.87 -17.86
C ASP A 69 -30.00 -26.89 -17.14
N MET A 70 -30.38 -26.62 -15.89
CA MET A 70 -31.29 -27.46 -15.09
C MET A 70 -32.78 -27.11 -15.23
N VAL A 71 -33.13 -26.06 -15.98
CA VAL A 71 -34.51 -25.58 -16.20
C VAL A 71 -34.89 -25.80 -17.66
#